data_AF-A0A5P2XMC7-F1
#
_entry.id   AF-A0A5P2XMC7-F1
#
_cell.length_a   1.000
_cell.length_b   1.000
_cell.length_c   1.000
_cell.angle_alpha   90.00
_cell.angle_beta   90.00
_cell.angle_gamma   90.00
#
_symmetry.space_group_name_H-M   'P 1'
#
loop_
_entity.id
_entity.type
_entity.pdbx_description
1 polymer ?
#
loop_
_entity_poly.entity_id
_entity_poly.type
_entity_poly.pdbx_seq_one_letter_code
_entity_poly.pdbx_strand_id
1 'polypeptide(L)'
;MTFEAAVASVPTDKLPGGTLHSLASHSMGRAMGIDTLHKARQARNWIAHEGASIGAIWSVDRDRTLQQAVELRTAVTDLALGDNIISQWCYGLAQPHDPPPTDWINGYPDAVDTWVFGHLRGLLPKQAPSSANS
;
A
#
# COMPACT_ATOMS: atom_id res chain seq x y z
N MET A 1 -33.32 -11.31 -10.07
CA MET A 1 -32.59 -10.41 -10.99
C MET A 1 -31.11 -10.71 -10.84
N THR A 2 -30.41 -11.11 -11.90
CA THR A 2 -28.98 -11.42 -11.84
C THR A 2 -28.15 -10.15 -11.97
N PHE A 3 -26.92 -10.14 -11.45
CA PHE A 3 -26.00 -9.00 -11.55
C PHE A 3 -25.81 -8.54 -13.01
N GLU A 4 -25.66 -9.48 -13.93
CA GLU A 4 -25.62 -9.28 -15.39
C GLU A 4 -26.82 -8.49 -15.92
N ALA A 5 -28.04 -8.83 -15.48
CA ALA A 5 -29.26 -8.16 -15.90
C ALA A 5 -29.41 -6.75 -15.30
N ALA A 6 -28.77 -6.49 -14.14
CA ALA A 6 -28.74 -5.18 -13.51
C ALA A 6 -27.71 -4.25 -14.16
N VAL A 7 -26.61 -4.79 -14.71
CA VAL A 7 -25.62 -4.01 -15.46
C VAL A 7 -26.15 -3.65 -16.85
N ALA A 8 -26.83 -4.57 -17.52
CA ALA A 8 -27.38 -4.36 -18.85
C ALA A 8 -28.54 -3.34 -18.91
N SER A 9 -29.17 -3.03 -17.78
CA SER A 9 -30.29 -2.07 -17.69
C SER A 9 -29.85 -0.63 -17.39
N VAL A 10 -28.55 -0.40 -17.14
CA VAL A 10 -28.03 0.95 -16.90
C VAL A 10 -27.78 1.65 -18.23
N PRO A 11 -28.35 2.86 -18.45
CA PRO A 11 -28.09 3.66 -19.65
C PRO A 11 -26.60 3.83 -19.91
N THR A 12 -26.16 3.66 -21.16
CA THR A 12 -24.73 3.61 -21.53
C THR A 12 -23.99 4.94 -21.25
N ASP A 13 -24.71 6.05 -21.17
CA ASP A 13 -24.27 7.38 -20.76
C ASP A 13 -24.09 7.52 -19.23
N LYS A 14 -24.69 6.61 -18.45
CA LYS A 14 -24.53 6.49 -16.99
C LYS A 14 -23.66 5.33 -16.56
N LEU A 15 -23.40 4.40 -17.48
CA LEU A 15 -22.33 3.43 -17.31
C LEU A 15 -21.02 4.20 -17.37
N PRO A 16 -20.09 3.99 -16.44
CA PRO A 16 -18.76 4.58 -16.50
C PRO A 16 -17.95 3.96 -17.65
N GLY A 17 -18.56 3.50 -18.74
CA GLY A 17 -17.92 2.78 -19.83
C GLY A 17 -16.77 3.57 -20.44
N GLY A 18 -16.92 4.88 -20.64
CA GLY A 18 -15.81 5.75 -21.04
C GLY A 18 -14.68 5.83 -20.01
N THR A 19 -15.02 5.95 -18.72
CA THR A 19 -14.08 6.01 -17.61
C THR A 19 -13.39 4.67 -17.34
N LEU A 20 -14.11 3.56 -17.43
CA LEU A 20 -13.63 2.19 -17.28
C LEU A 20 -12.76 1.80 -18.47
N HIS A 21 -13.16 2.18 -19.69
CA HIS A 21 -12.35 1.94 -20.87
C HIS A 21 -11.10 2.82 -20.86
N SER A 22 -11.19 4.05 -20.35
CA SER A 22 -10.06 4.95 -20.08
C SER A 22 -9.14 4.39 -18.98
N LEU A 23 -9.68 3.87 -17.87
CA LEU A 23 -8.93 3.24 -16.78
C LEU A 23 -8.24 1.93 -17.22
N ALA A 24 -8.92 1.13 -18.04
CA ALA A 24 -8.40 -0.12 -18.58
C ALA A 24 -7.36 0.08 -19.69
N SER A 25 -7.45 1.19 -20.44
CA SER A 25 -6.46 1.56 -21.46
C SER A 25 -5.30 2.37 -20.89
N HIS A 26 -5.50 3.06 -19.76
CA HIS A 26 -4.42 3.64 -18.95
C HIS A 26 -3.47 2.53 -18.50
N SER A 27 -2.17 2.85 -18.43
CA SER A 27 -1.14 2.02 -17.77
C SER A 27 -1.54 1.53 -16.36
N MET A 28 -2.51 2.21 -15.75
CA MET A 28 -3.17 1.94 -14.47
C MET A 28 -3.79 0.53 -14.37
N GLY A 29 -4.24 -0.08 -15.49
CA GLY A 29 -4.85 -1.42 -15.50
C GLY A 29 -3.91 -2.59 -15.83
N ARG A 30 -2.68 -2.34 -16.34
CA ARG A 30 -1.88 -3.40 -16.98
C ARG A 30 -0.96 -4.20 -16.06
N ALA A 31 -0.74 -3.75 -14.83
CA ALA A 31 -0.15 -4.54 -13.75
C ALA A 31 -0.81 -4.10 -12.45
N MET A 32 -2.06 -4.53 -12.28
CA MET A 32 -2.85 -4.24 -11.09
C MET A 32 -2.07 -4.78 -9.88
N GLY A 33 -1.46 -3.90 -9.09
CA GLY A 33 -0.84 -4.22 -7.81
C GLY A 33 -1.87 -4.61 -6.76
N ILE A 34 -2.87 -5.42 -7.13
CA ILE A 34 -4.00 -5.83 -6.30
C ILE A 34 -3.51 -6.62 -5.09
N ASP A 35 -2.49 -7.45 -5.26
CA ASP A 35 -1.84 -8.11 -4.13
C ASP A 35 -1.18 -7.11 -3.19
N THR A 36 -0.57 -6.05 -3.73
CA THR A 36 0.05 -4.97 -2.92
C THR A 36 -1.03 -4.17 -2.18
N LEU A 37 -2.14 -3.83 -2.84
CA LEU A 37 -3.27 -3.14 -2.22
C LEU A 37 -3.98 -4.02 -1.18
N HIS A 38 -4.07 -5.33 -1.41
CA HIS A 38 -4.60 -6.28 -0.45
C HIS A 38 -3.71 -6.33 0.81
N LYS A 39 -2.40 -6.47 0.63
CA LYS A 39 -1.43 -6.41 1.74
C LYS A 39 -1.48 -5.08 2.48
N ALA A 40 -1.54 -3.95 1.77
CA ALA A 40 -1.69 -2.63 2.37
C ALA A 40 -2.98 -2.52 3.22
N ARG A 41 -4.09 -3.09 2.74
CA ARG A 41 -5.34 -3.16 3.51
C ARG A 41 -5.18 -4.00 4.78
N GLN A 42 -4.56 -5.18 4.68
CA GLN A 42 -4.28 -6.04 5.83
C GLN A 42 -3.36 -5.33 6.83
N ALA A 43 -2.30 -4.71 6.35
CA ALA A 43 -1.35 -3.94 7.15
C ALA A 43 -2.03 -2.78 7.88
N ARG A 44 -2.88 -1.99 7.21
CA ARG A 44 -3.66 -0.92 7.87
C ARG A 44 -4.52 -1.46 9.01
N ASN A 45 -5.25 -2.56 8.76
CA ASN A 45 -6.11 -3.16 9.77
C ASN A 45 -5.29 -3.68 10.96
N TRP A 46 -4.17 -4.34 10.68
CA TRP A 46 -3.25 -4.82 11.71
C TRP A 46 -2.66 -3.66 12.51
N ILE A 47 -2.17 -2.59 11.89
CA ILE A 47 -1.64 -1.41 12.60
C ILE A 47 -2.72 -0.82 13.53
N ALA A 48 -3.96 -0.72 13.05
CA ALA A 48 -5.07 -0.13 13.79
C ALA A 48 -5.53 -0.98 14.98
N HIS A 49 -5.46 -2.31 14.90
CA HIS A 49 -6.02 -3.22 15.91
C HIS A 49 -4.98 -3.96 16.75
N GLU A 50 -3.82 -4.22 16.18
CA GLU A 50 -2.81 -5.14 16.72
C GLU A 50 -1.43 -4.49 16.84
N GLY A 51 -1.18 -3.38 16.13
CA GLY A 51 0.14 -2.76 16.03
C GLY A 51 0.77 -2.34 17.37
N ALA A 52 -0.05 -2.01 18.36
CA ALA A 52 0.37 -1.63 19.71
C ALA A 52 0.08 -2.71 20.77
N SER A 53 -0.35 -3.91 20.37
CA SER A 53 -0.76 -5.00 21.27
C SER A 53 0.44 -5.78 21.83
N ILE A 54 1.34 -5.07 22.52
CA ILE A 54 2.55 -5.63 23.14
C ILE A 54 2.31 -6.24 24.54
N GLY A 55 1.08 -6.13 25.06
CA GLY A 55 0.74 -6.53 26.42
C GLY A 55 0.94 -5.39 27.42
N ALA A 56 0.89 -5.71 28.71
CA ALA A 56 1.00 -4.69 29.75
C ALA A 56 2.44 -4.20 29.87
N ILE A 57 2.63 -2.87 29.85
CA ILE A 57 3.96 -2.22 29.89
C ILE A 57 4.80 -2.70 31.09
N TRP A 58 4.17 -3.00 32.21
CA TRP A 58 4.85 -3.43 33.44
C TRP A 58 5.34 -4.88 33.41
N SER A 59 4.94 -5.70 32.43
CA SER A 59 5.31 -7.11 32.30
C SER A 59 5.77 -7.49 30.90
N VAL A 60 5.99 -6.51 30.01
CA VAL A 60 6.31 -6.78 28.62
C VAL A 60 7.74 -7.30 28.50
N ASP A 61 7.88 -8.41 27.78
CA ASP A 61 9.17 -9.00 27.49
C ASP A 61 9.89 -8.24 26.35
N ARG A 62 11.22 -8.17 26.43
CA ARG A 62 12.04 -7.48 25.45
C ARG A 62 11.93 -8.12 24.08
N ASP A 63 11.99 -9.45 24.01
CA ASP A 63 11.97 -10.17 22.73
C ASP A 63 10.59 -10.02 22.08
N ARG A 64 9.52 -10.02 22.89
CA ARG A 64 8.16 -9.68 22.42
C ARG A 64 8.08 -8.27 21.84
N THR A 65 8.72 -7.30 22.47
CA THR A 65 8.75 -5.90 21.98
C THR A 65 9.51 -5.78 20.66
N LEU A 66 10.65 -6.46 20.53
CA LEU A 66 11.43 -6.49 19.30
C LEU A 66 10.66 -7.17 18.16
N GLN A 67 10.01 -8.30 18.44
CA GLN A 67 9.19 -9.02 17.47
C GLN A 67 8.04 -8.12 16.97
N GLN A 68 7.33 -7.45 17.87
CA GLN A 68 6.26 -6.52 17.49
C GLN A 68 6.80 -5.39 16.59
N ALA A 69 7.98 -4.86 16.90
CA ALA A 69 8.55 -3.78 16.10
C ALA A 69 8.94 -4.23 14.67
N VAL A 70 9.37 -5.49 14.51
CA VAL A 70 9.63 -6.09 13.18
C VAL A 70 8.32 -6.27 12.39
N GLU A 71 7.26 -6.76 13.04
CA GLU A 71 5.93 -6.89 12.43
C GLU A 71 5.36 -5.52 12.04
N LEU A 72 5.52 -4.52 12.90
CA LEU A 72 5.11 -3.14 12.63
C LEU A 72 5.87 -2.54 11.44
N ARG A 73 7.18 -2.78 11.34
CA ARG A 73 7.98 -2.34 10.20
C ARG A 73 7.53 -2.98 8.89
N THR A 74 7.18 -4.26 8.94
CA THR A 74 6.65 -4.99 7.78
C THR A 74 5.31 -4.41 7.35
N ALA A 75 4.39 -4.20 8.30
CA ALA A 75 3.08 -3.61 8.03
C ALA A 75 3.20 -2.18 7.47
N VAL A 76 4.07 -1.34 8.02
CA VAL A 76 4.33 0.01 7.49
C VAL A 76 4.87 -0.05 6.06
N THR A 77 5.74 -1.01 5.75
CA THR A 77 6.27 -1.20 4.39
C THR A 77 5.15 -1.56 3.40
N ASP A 78 4.34 -2.56 3.74
CA ASP A 78 3.21 -2.98 2.89
C ASP A 78 2.19 -1.84 2.70
N LEU A 79 1.94 -1.05 3.75
CA LEU A 79 1.08 0.12 3.67
C LEU A 79 1.67 1.21 2.77
N ALA A 80 2.97 1.51 2.90
CA ALA A 80 3.64 2.52 2.08
C ALA A 80 3.65 2.14 0.59
N LEU A 81 3.84 0.86 0.26
CA LEU A 81 3.76 0.37 -1.11
C LEU A 81 2.35 0.54 -1.70
N GLY A 82 1.31 0.23 -0.91
CA GLY A 82 -0.07 0.45 -1.35
C GLY A 82 -0.41 1.93 -1.52
N ASP A 83 0.02 2.78 -0.59
CA ASP A 83 -0.19 4.23 -0.65
C ASP A 83 0.52 4.87 -1.86
N ASN A 84 1.71 4.36 -2.21
CA ASN A 84 2.43 4.77 -3.41
C ASN A 84 1.63 4.50 -4.70
N ILE A 85 0.96 3.35 -4.78
CA ILE A 85 0.10 3.00 -5.93
C ILE A 85 -1.08 3.97 -6.02
N ILE A 86 -1.77 4.22 -4.92
CA ILE A 86 -2.91 5.14 -4.88
C ILE A 86 -2.45 6.56 -5.24
N SER A 87 -1.31 7.01 -4.72
CA SER A 87 -0.74 8.32 -5.01
C SER A 87 -0.40 8.49 -6.49
N GLN A 88 0.13 7.45 -7.15
CA GLN A 88 0.37 7.46 -8.59
C GLN A 88 -0.93 7.59 -9.39
N TRP A 89 -2.00 6.91 -8.95
CA TRP A 89 -3.31 7.03 -9.60
C TRP A 89 -3.88 8.43 -9.46
N CYS A 90 -3.82 9.00 -8.25
CA CYS A 90 -4.23 10.37 -7.99
C CYS A 90 -3.44 11.37 -8.85
N TYR A 91 -2.12 11.19 -8.97
CA TYR A 91 -1.27 12.02 -9.81
C TYR A 91 -1.65 11.92 -11.29
N GLY A 92 -1.78 10.69 -11.83
CA GLY A 92 -2.13 10.49 -13.23
C GLY A 92 -3.50 11.07 -13.61
N LEU A 93 -4.44 11.10 -12.66
CA LEU A 93 -5.75 11.75 -12.85
C LEU A 93 -5.65 13.29 -12.79
N ALA A 94 -4.82 13.84 -11.91
CA ALA A 94 -4.68 15.28 -11.71
C ALA A 94 -3.78 15.94 -12.77
N GLN A 95 -2.77 15.22 -13.26
CA GLN A 95 -1.72 15.70 -14.17
C GLN A 95 -1.54 14.71 -15.35
N PRO A 96 -2.55 14.56 -16.23
CA PRO A 96 -2.57 13.50 -17.25
C PRO A 96 -1.53 13.67 -18.36
N HIS A 97 -0.91 14.85 -18.47
CA HIS A 97 0.09 15.17 -19.49
C HIS A 97 1.51 15.24 -18.96
N ASP A 98 1.68 15.23 -17.64
CA ASP A 98 2.99 15.29 -17.01
C ASP A 98 3.51 13.88 -16.76
N PRO A 99 4.82 13.63 -16.96
CA PRO A 99 5.40 12.35 -16.60
C PRO A 99 5.30 12.14 -15.08
N PRO A 100 5.14 10.88 -14.62
CA PRO A 100 5.11 10.58 -13.21
C PRO A 100 6.47 10.87 -12.55
N PRO A 101 6.49 11.40 -11.30
CA PRO A 101 7.73 11.74 -10.60
C PRO A 101 8.44 10.48 -10.11
N THR A 102 9.22 9.86 -11.01
CA THR A 102 9.72 8.49 -10.84
C THR A 102 10.69 8.35 -9.67
N ASP A 103 11.50 9.38 -9.40
CA ASP A 103 12.40 9.40 -8.23
C ASP A 103 11.63 9.34 -6.92
N TRP A 104 10.52 10.08 -6.83
CA TRP A 104 9.64 10.06 -5.65
C TRP A 104 8.93 8.73 -5.50
N ILE A 105 8.41 8.17 -6.61
CA ILE A 105 7.75 6.86 -6.60
C ILE A 105 8.70 5.78 -6.10
N ASN A 106 9.94 5.76 -6.56
CA ASN A 106 10.92 4.74 -6.16
C ASN A 106 11.43 4.95 -4.73
N GLY A 107 11.63 6.20 -4.30
CA GLY A 107 12.15 6.53 -2.98
C GLY A 107 11.11 6.57 -1.86
N TYR A 108 9.81 6.60 -2.18
CA TYR A 108 8.75 6.80 -1.19
C TYR A 108 8.73 5.73 -0.08
N PRO A 109 8.79 4.41 -0.38
CA PRO A 109 8.80 3.40 0.68
C PRO A 109 9.97 3.55 1.66
N ASP A 110 11.16 3.86 1.16
CA ASP A 110 12.36 4.08 1.98
C ASP A 110 12.28 5.37 2.80
N ALA A 111 11.66 6.41 2.25
CA ALA A 111 11.39 7.65 2.96
C ALA A 111 10.43 7.41 4.13
N VAL A 112 9.38 6.63 3.94
CA VAL A 112 8.43 6.24 5.00
C VAL A 112 9.13 5.39 6.07
N ASP A 113 9.91 4.37 5.68
CA ASP A 113 10.71 3.58 6.63
C ASP A 113 11.62 4.46 7.48
N THR A 114 12.32 5.39 6.84
CA THR A 114 13.23 6.32 7.53
C THR A 114 12.47 7.26 8.46
N TRP A 115 11.31 7.76 8.04
CA TRP A 115 10.48 8.64 8.87
C TRP A 115 9.94 7.93 10.12
N VAL A 116 9.47 6.69 9.98
CA VAL A 116 8.85 5.94 11.09
C VAL A 116 9.91 5.30 12.00
N PHE A 117 10.95 4.68 11.42
CA PHE A 117 11.92 3.86 12.17
C PHE A 117 13.33 4.43 12.20
N GLY A 118 13.60 5.58 11.59
CA GLY A 118 14.93 6.18 11.54
C GLY A 118 15.57 6.34 12.92
N HIS A 119 14.78 6.74 13.91
CA HIS A 119 15.21 6.87 15.31
C HIS A 119 15.46 5.54 16.03
N LEU A 120 15.00 4.41 15.46
CA LEU A 120 15.08 3.06 16.02
C LEU A 120 16.10 2.17 15.31
N ARG A 121 16.82 2.67 14.28
CA ARG A 121 17.75 1.88 13.47
C ARG A 121 18.89 1.21 14.23
N GLY A 122 19.27 1.72 15.39
CA GLY A 122 20.27 1.10 16.27
C GLY A 122 19.73 -0.06 17.13
N LEU A 123 18.41 -0.24 17.17
CA LEU A 123 17.70 -1.18 18.04
C LEU A 123 17.00 -2.30 17.27
N LEU A 124 16.64 -2.06 16.01
CA LEU A 124 15.94 -3.03 15.17
C LEU A 124 16.92 -3.86 14.32
N PRO A 125 16.68 -5.17 14.17
CA PRO A 125 17.43 -5.98 13.23
C PRO A 125 17.34 -5.37 11.81
N LYS A 126 18.45 -5.38 11.08
CA LYS A 126 18.46 -4.95 9.67
C LYS A 126 17.58 -5.92 8.88
N GLN A 127 16.56 -5.41 8.19
CA GLN A 127 15.76 -6.23 7.31
C GLN A 127 16.65 -6.73 6.16
N ALA A 128 16.61 -8.02 5.85
CA ALA A 128 17.33 -8.56 4.70
C ALA A 128 16.75 -7.93 3.42
N PRO A 129 17.59 -7.58 2.42
CA PRO A 129 17.08 -7.09 1.16
C PRO A 129 16.12 -8.14 0.58
N SER A 130 14.91 -7.71 0.24
CA SER A 130 13.97 -8.54 -0.50
C SER A 130 14.64 -8.94 -1.80
N SER A 131 14.88 -10.24 -1.99
CA SER A 131 15.43 -10.78 -3.23
C SER A 131 14.46 -10.44 -4.36
N ALA A 132 14.79 -9.41 -5.14
CA ALA A 132 14.17 -9.17 -6.43
C ALA A 132 14.57 -10.32 -7.34
N ASN A 133 13.66 -11.28 -7.53
CA ASN A 133 13.84 -12.31 -8.54
C ASN A 133 13.85 -11.64 -9.91
N SER A 134 14.95 -11.90 -10.62
CA SER A 134 15.27 -11.48 -11.98
C SER A 134 14.33 -12.02 -13.03
#